data_AF-A0AAV3ALL3-F1
#
_entry.id   AF-A0AAV3ALL3-F1
#
_cell.length_a   1.000
_cell.length_b   1.000
_cell.length_c   1.000
_cell.angle_alpha   90.00
_cell.angle_beta   90.00
_cell.angle_gamma   90.00
#
_symmetry.space_group_name_H-M   'P 1'
#
loop_
_entity.id
_entity.type
_entity.pdbx_description
1 polymer ?
#
loop_
_entity_poly.entity_id
_entity_poly.type
_entity_poly.pdbx_seq_one_letter_code
_entity_poly.pdbx_strand_id
1 'polypeptide(L)'
;MAARLIQRASRFLAVPISFQPLPTSVTSECMRLVQLAPSLPCQAALHTSSLCRLGDNLLQVTEDPKSDDDIEFFSMLGTISGVNELLQIASEQKISGNKGVMVIQHIARKENVTIQELMKDVRFRELLENVNNQIQFVWNSRVIHLLKCLYALGLDSKNRYIQSVEIEVRWRLRRFNIKSLAHLASFMVPLSQSRDENLLLDDLVKQAELRWTEIKDVQTLVRLITRMGFLSNSLMEKLEDKVLEFAESFTPEESRRTIATLAAQNRRSLPVLRALSFHLIQRKFELSPPVILDLAFAYAKLNFCHPQVLLKMVTDILPKLPEISPSQISMIIRSFSSLKFFNQPFCEGVAQVCLKNNDSFTIGQLCSVLFAFAHLNFQPSHNDDFFNMIHRRLNAELNTQSWQQQLYIVWSLCILNQVTTPYLQKILELPFYRQILEDDSVKSTSYCLKLLHVNTTAQMETPGYQGPLLPKDVLLSLQEKSQGRRSSNFQIGLSDVLKEIYPNPETCNINVSTIYGWHLDGEVILDSELNPFSVNDFVAPHNLQSKGTQPLPEGARRFAILSGEFSHFMFRGKEFTGRFVMNRRQLRAAGFLVVEVPYYEWQELKSDYLKKSFIKDQIKKAMAEELAR
;
A
#
# COMPACT_ATOMS: atom_id res chain seq x y z
N MET A 1 -45.65 -18.84 7.34
CA MET A 1 -45.70 -19.51 6.01
C MET A 1 -45.00 -18.70 4.90
N ALA A 2 -44.06 -17.80 5.22
CA ALA A 2 -43.21 -17.07 4.26
C ALA A 2 -41.72 -17.51 4.26
N ALA A 3 -41.31 -18.35 5.22
CA ALA A 3 -39.92 -18.84 5.33
C ALA A 3 -39.60 -20.08 4.46
N ARG A 4 -40.60 -20.71 3.82
CA ARG A 4 -40.42 -21.91 2.98
C ARG A 4 -40.36 -21.61 1.48
N LEU A 5 -40.57 -20.36 1.05
CA LEU A 5 -40.47 -19.95 -0.36
C LEU A 5 -39.06 -19.47 -0.75
N ILE A 6 -38.24 -19.03 0.21
CA ILE A 6 -36.85 -18.60 -0.06
C ILE A 6 -35.91 -19.81 -0.24
N GLN A 7 -36.24 -20.97 0.36
CA GLN A 7 -35.46 -22.21 0.20
C GLN A 7 -35.68 -22.95 -1.14
N ARG A 8 -36.68 -22.55 -1.95
CA ARG A 8 -36.94 -23.15 -3.28
C ARG A 8 -36.41 -22.32 -4.46
N ALA A 9 -36.06 -21.05 -4.26
CA ALA A 9 -35.44 -20.23 -5.31
C ALA A 9 -33.91 -20.42 -5.43
N SER A 10 -33.24 -20.95 -4.39
CA SER A 10 -31.80 -21.20 -4.41
C SER A 10 -31.38 -22.53 -5.06
N ARG A 11 -32.33 -23.35 -5.53
CA ARG A 11 -32.05 -24.67 -6.14
C ARG A 11 -32.08 -24.70 -7.67
N PHE A 12 -32.35 -23.58 -8.35
CA PHE A 12 -32.37 -23.52 -9.83
C PHE A 12 -31.18 -22.79 -10.47
N LEU A 13 -30.12 -22.45 -9.71
CA LEU A 13 -28.88 -21.84 -10.24
C LEU A 13 -27.60 -22.62 -9.90
N ALA A 14 -27.72 -23.92 -9.60
CA ALA A 14 -26.57 -24.79 -9.40
C ALA A 14 -26.56 -25.90 -10.47
N VAL A 15 -25.94 -25.62 -11.61
CA VAL A 15 -25.40 -26.68 -12.49
C VAL A 15 -23.94 -26.92 -12.03
N PRO A 16 -23.53 -28.16 -11.76
CA PRO A 16 -22.21 -28.45 -11.24
C PRO A 16 -21.18 -28.43 -12.37
N ILE A 17 -20.22 -27.50 -12.31
CA ILE A 17 -18.94 -27.67 -13.02
C ILE A 17 -17.99 -28.30 -12.02
N SER A 18 -17.61 -29.54 -12.28
CA SER A 18 -16.56 -30.25 -11.56
C SER A 18 -15.24 -29.50 -11.70
N PHE A 19 -14.77 -28.87 -10.61
CA PHE A 19 -13.40 -28.39 -10.51
C PHE A 19 -12.48 -29.57 -10.18
N GLN A 20 -11.67 -29.98 -11.15
CA GLN A 20 -10.44 -30.70 -10.84
C GLN A 20 -9.48 -29.77 -10.08
N PRO A 21 -8.68 -30.28 -9.13
CA PRO A 21 -7.74 -29.47 -8.37
C PRO A 21 -6.63 -28.94 -9.31
N LEU A 22 -6.56 -27.62 -9.49
CA LEU A 22 -5.41 -27.00 -10.15
C LEU A 22 -4.16 -27.15 -9.25
N PRO A 23 -2.98 -27.42 -9.84
CA PRO A 23 -1.73 -27.52 -9.10
C PRO A 23 -1.32 -26.18 -8.49
N THR A 24 -0.54 -26.26 -7.42
CA THR A 24 -0.10 -25.22 -6.46
C THR A 24 0.78 -24.10 -7.03
N SER A 25 0.73 -23.80 -8.33
CA SER A 25 1.57 -22.76 -8.96
C SER A 25 0.87 -21.41 -9.22
N VAL A 26 -0.45 -21.30 -9.04
CA VAL A 26 -1.24 -20.10 -9.43
C VAL A 26 -1.32 -19.01 -8.36
N THR A 27 -0.98 -19.29 -7.11
CA THR A 27 -0.95 -18.27 -6.04
C THR A 27 0.22 -17.29 -6.16
N SER A 28 1.23 -17.58 -7.00
CA SER A 28 2.39 -16.70 -7.20
C SER A 28 2.15 -15.52 -8.16
N GLU A 29 1.16 -15.60 -9.06
CA GLU A 29 0.90 -14.57 -10.07
C GLU A 29 0.20 -13.33 -9.49
N CYS A 30 -0.71 -13.51 -8.52
CA CYS A 30 -1.35 -12.38 -7.83
C CYS A 30 -0.38 -11.60 -6.91
N MET A 31 0.65 -12.26 -6.37
CA MET A 31 1.67 -11.58 -5.55
C MET A 31 2.68 -10.79 -6.40
N ARG A 32 2.92 -11.17 -7.66
CA ARG A 32 3.85 -10.45 -8.55
C ARG A 32 3.26 -9.15 -9.12
N LEU A 33 1.94 -9.06 -9.30
CA LEU A 33 1.29 -7.82 -9.76
C LEU A 33 1.36 -6.68 -8.72
N VAL A 34 1.60 -7.00 -7.44
CA VAL A 34 1.89 -6.01 -6.38
C VAL A 34 3.27 -5.37 -6.57
N GLN A 35 4.20 -6.04 -7.26
CA GLN A 35 5.58 -5.56 -7.48
C GLN A 35 5.75 -4.69 -8.75
N LEU A 36 4.73 -4.65 -9.62
CA LEU A 36 4.76 -3.85 -10.87
C LEU A 36 4.07 -2.48 -10.74
N ALA A 37 3.42 -2.19 -9.61
CA ALA A 37 3.06 -0.83 -9.25
C ALA A 37 4.35 -0.05 -8.89
N PRO A 38 4.47 1.25 -9.25
CA PRO A 38 5.61 2.04 -8.81
C PRO A 38 5.67 1.99 -7.28
N SER A 39 6.65 1.25 -6.76
CA SER A 39 6.95 1.21 -5.34
C SER A 39 7.47 2.58 -4.94
N LEU A 40 6.56 3.35 -4.35
CA LEU A 40 6.76 4.52 -3.49
C LEU A 40 8.24 4.91 -3.30
N PRO A 41 8.76 5.87 -4.08
CA PRO A 41 10.08 6.48 -3.87
C PRO A 41 10.02 7.54 -2.75
N CYS A 42 9.39 7.15 -1.64
CA CYS A 42 9.54 7.71 -0.32
C CYS A 42 9.41 6.51 0.62
N GLN A 43 10.53 5.82 0.85
CA GLN A 43 10.76 5.22 2.14
C GLN A 43 10.93 6.37 3.14
N ALA A 44 9.86 7.14 3.38
CA ALA A 44 9.56 7.41 4.76
C ALA A 44 9.38 6.00 5.31
N ALA A 45 10.36 5.55 6.10
CA ALA A 45 10.15 4.43 6.99
C ALA A 45 8.70 4.53 7.43
N LEU A 46 7.95 3.42 7.39
CA LEU A 46 6.78 3.32 8.24
C LEU A 46 7.15 4.10 9.48
N HIS A 47 6.36 5.11 9.84
CA HIS A 47 6.27 5.41 11.24
C HIS A 47 5.68 4.12 11.85
N THR A 48 6.48 3.04 11.92
CA THR A 48 6.43 1.99 12.92
C THR A 48 6.39 2.69 14.26
N SER A 49 7.07 3.84 14.38
CA SER A 49 6.86 4.79 15.46
C SER A 49 5.41 5.27 15.61
N SER A 50 4.56 5.43 14.59
CA SER A 50 3.16 5.87 14.73
C SER A 50 2.17 4.74 15.03
N LEU A 51 2.37 3.54 14.47
CA LEU A 51 1.61 2.35 14.91
C LEU A 51 2.02 1.93 16.32
N CYS A 52 3.27 2.19 16.73
CA CYS A 52 3.72 2.06 18.12
C CYS A 52 3.25 3.23 19.01
N ARG A 53 3.21 4.48 18.52
CA ARG A 53 2.76 5.69 19.26
C ARG A 53 1.26 5.89 19.32
N LEU A 54 0.45 5.13 18.56
CA LEU A 54 -1.00 5.05 18.79
C LEU A 54 -1.37 4.42 20.16
N GLY A 55 -0.36 4.09 20.98
CA GLY A 55 -0.48 3.72 22.38
C GLY A 55 0.13 4.72 23.37
N ASP A 56 0.36 5.99 23.01
CA ASP A 56 0.79 7.02 23.98
C ASP A 56 -0.37 7.44 24.88
N ASN A 57 -0.67 6.52 25.81
CA ASN A 57 -1.14 6.74 27.17
C ASN A 57 -0.74 5.49 27.97
N LEU A 58 0.57 5.20 28.00
CA LEU A 58 1.13 3.96 28.55
C LEU A 58 0.98 3.81 30.08
N LEU A 59 0.39 4.78 30.78
CA LEU A 59 0.21 4.73 32.24
C LEU A 59 -1.24 4.95 32.72
N GLN A 60 -2.18 5.20 31.81
CA GLN A 60 -3.58 5.46 32.15
C GLN A 60 -4.51 4.36 31.61
N VAL A 61 -4.58 3.26 32.37
CA VAL A 61 -5.81 2.48 32.48
C VAL A 61 -5.90 2.03 33.95
N THR A 62 -6.94 2.51 34.60
CA THR A 62 -7.39 2.18 35.95
C THR A 62 -8.38 1.01 35.88
N GLU A 63 -8.15 -0.03 36.68
CA GLU A 63 -9.23 -0.90 37.17
C GLU A 63 -9.11 -0.98 38.69
N ASP A 64 -10.27 -0.97 39.32
CA ASP A 64 -10.49 -0.38 40.64
C ASP A 64 -9.84 -1.14 41.80
N PRO A 65 -9.31 -0.42 42.79
CA PRO A 65 -8.96 -1.00 44.07
C PRO A 65 -10.21 -1.66 44.68
N LYS A 66 -10.10 -2.92 45.13
CA LYS A 66 -11.26 -3.75 45.50
C LYS A 66 -11.84 -3.44 46.89
N SER A 67 -11.19 -2.55 47.63
CA SER A 67 -11.62 -2.07 48.95
C SER A 67 -11.34 -0.59 49.05
N ASP A 68 -12.20 0.14 49.76
CA ASP A 68 -12.05 1.58 49.98
C ASP A 68 -10.66 1.91 50.56
N ASP A 69 -10.15 1.08 51.48
CA ASP A 69 -8.80 1.17 52.03
C ASP A 69 -7.67 1.13 50.98
N ASP A 70 -7.84 0.39 49.87
CA ASP A 70 -6.84 0.33 48.80
C ASP A 70 -6.98 1.52 47.85
N ILE A 71 -8.18 2.09 47.70
CA ILE A 71 -8.40 3.33 46.95
C ILE A 71 -7.74 4.49 47.66
N GLU A 72 -8.00 4.62 48.95
CA GLU A 72 -7.41 5.65 49.81
C GLU A 72 -5.88 5.53 49.83
N PHE A 73 -5.35 4.30 49.97
CA PHE A 73 -3.91 4.08 49.93
C PHE A 73 -3.29 4.45 48.57
N PHE A 74 -3.93 4.11 47.44
CA PHE A 74 -3.44 4.48 46.11
C PHE A 74 -3.45 6.01 45.91
N SER A 75 -4.53 6.66 46.33
CA SER A 75 -4.69 8.12 46.24
C SER A 75 -3.62 8.83 47.07
N MET A 76 -3.39 8.36 48.30
CA MET A 76 -2.33 8.87 49.19
C MET A 76 -0.95 8.76 48.52
N LEU A 77 -0.60 7.62 47.93
CA LEU A 77 0.66 7.46 47.18
C LEU A 77 0.77 8.40 45.97
N GLY A 78 -0.35 8.84 45.39
CA GLY A 78 -0.40 9.80 44.31
C GLY A 78 0.01 11.22 44.71
N THR A 79 -0.25 11.60 45.97
CA THR A 79 0.09 12.94 46.52
C THR A 79 1.57 13.11 46.84
N ILE A 80 2.32 12.01 46.92
CA ILE A 80 3.72 11.99 47.33
C ILE A 80 4.63 12.28 46.14
N SER A 81 5.49 13.28 46.27
CA SER A 81 6.45 13.67 45.23
C SER A 81 7.74 12.86 45.26
N GLY A 82 8.24 12.49 46.44
CA GLY A 82 9.57 11.90 46.61
C GLY A 82 9.62 10.36 46.60
N VAL A 83 10.60 9.79 45.88
CA VAL A 83 10.89 8.34 45.92
C VAL A 83 11.29 7.88 47.33
N ASN A 84 12.03 8.72 48.06
CA ASN A 84 12.45 8.43 49.44
C ASN A 84 11.27 8.31 50.40
N GLU A 85 10.24 9.14 50.25
CA GLU A 85 9.02 9.12 51.06
C GLU A 85 8.19 7.86 50.75
N LEU A 86 8.10 7.49 49.47
CA LEU A 86 7.45 6.23 49.05
C LEU A 86 8.15 5.00 49.65
N LEU A 87 9.48 4.99 49.67
CA LEU A 87 10.28 3.92 50.29
C LEU A 87 10.17 3.92 51.82
N GLN A 88 10.04 5.09 52.44
CA GLN A 88 9.85 5.23 53.88
C GLN A 88 8.50 4.65 54.32
N ILE A 89 7.41 4.96 53.61
CA ILE A 89 6.08 4.38 53.86
C ILE A 89 6.10 2.86 53.72
N ALA A 90 6.84 2.35 52.73
CA ALA A 90 7.02 0.90 52.56
C ALA A 90 7.79 0.23 53.71
N SER A 91 8.70 0.95 54.37
CA SER A 91 9.50 0.43 55.50
C SER A 91 8.81 0.56 56.85
N GLU A 92 7.99 1.60 57.05
CA GLU A 92 7.36 1.89 58.35
C GLU A 92 6.06 1.11 58.58
N GLN A 93 5.38 0.71 57.51
CA GLN A 93 4.15 -0.07 57.58
C GLN A 93 4.39 -1.51 57.13
N LYS A 94 3.82 -2.50 57.83
CA LYS A 94 3.74 -3.88 57.33
C LYS A 94 2.76 -3.94 56.15
N ILE A 95 3.24 -3.53 54.98
CA ILE A 95 2.46 -3.51 53.75
C ILE A 95 2.29 -4.92 53.20
N SER A 96 1.07 -5.23 52.76
CA SER A 96 0.79 -6.46 52.01
C SER A 96 1.48 -6.42 50.65
N GLY A 97 1.72 -7.58 50.03
CA GLY A 97 2.30 -7.64 48.68
C GLY A 97 1.51 -6.82 47.66
N ASN A 98 0.19 -6.75 47.80
CA ASN A 98 -0.67 -5.91 46.96
C ASN A 98 -0.37 -4.41 47.11
N LYS A 99 -0.23 -3.92 48.35
CA LYS A 99 0.16 -2.52 48.64
C LYS A 99 1.60 -2.24 48.22
N GLY A 100 2.49 -3.22 48.36
CA GLY A 100 3.87 -3.13 47.87
C GLY A 100 3.97 -2.94 46.35
N VAL A 101 3.14 -3.65 45.58
CA VAL A 101 3.06 -3.42 44.11
C VAL A 101 2.63 -1.99 43.79
N MET A 102 1.71 -1.40 44.55
CA MET A 102 1.28 -0.01 44.33
C MET A 102 2.43 0.96 44.58
N VAL A 103 3.22 0.76 45.65
CA VAL A 103 4.40 1.58 45.90
C VAL A 103 5.40 1.48 44.74
N ILE A 104 5.70 0.27 44.27
CA ILE A 104 6.58 0.05 43.10
C ILE A 104 6.02 0.72 41.85
N GLN A 105 4.71 0.66 41.63
CA GLN A 105 4.04 1.32 40.51
C GLN A 105 4.17 2.84 40.56
N HIS A 106 4.08 3.44 41.75
CA HIS A 106 4.28 4.88 41.91
C HIS A 106 5.76 5.28 41.75
N ILE A 107 6.70 4.47 42.23
CA ILE A 107 8.14 4.68 42.01
C ILE A 107 8.46 4.64 40.51
N ALA A 108 7.95 3.65 39.77
CA ALA A 108 8.18 3.49 38.34
C ALA A 108 7.56 4.62 37.48
N ARG A 109 6.65 5.42 38.03
CA ARG A 109 6.06 6.60 37.36
C ARG A 109 6.86 7.89 37.57
N LYS A 110 7.81 7.92 38.50
CA LYS A 110 8.61 9.12 38.78
C LYS A 110 9.73 9.25 37.74
N GLU A 111 9.88 10.45 37.18
CA GLU A 111 10.98 10.79 36.28
C GLU A 111 12.31 10.85 37.06
N ASN A 112 13.42 10.47 36.41
CA ASN A 112 14.80 10.50 36.94
C ASN A 112 15.17 9.43 38.00
N VAL A 113 14.56 8.25 37.96
CA VAL A 113 14.94 7.15 38.88
C VAL A 113 15.80 6.10 38.16
N THR A 114 17.06 5.96 38.59
CA THR A 114 17.96 4.94 38.05
C THR A 114 17.86 3.64 38.86
N ILE A 115 17.60 2.50 38.21
CA ILE A 115 17.49 1.21 38.91
C ILE A 115 18.75 0.83 39.69
N GLN A 116 19.92 1.28 39.22
CA GLN A 116 21.20 1.07 39.92
C GLN A 116 21.24 1.78 41.28
N GLU A 117 20.55 2.90 41.45
CA GLU A 117 20.46 3.64 42.70
C GLU A 117 19.40 3.02 43.62
N LEU A 118 18.25 2.66 43.06
CA LEU A 118 17.20 1.94 43.80
C LEU A 118 17.69 0.60 44.38
N MET A 119 18.44 -0.18 43.60
CA MET A 119 18.97 -1.47 44.05
C MET A 119 20.05 -1.34 45.14
N LYS A 120 20.64 -0.16 45.33
CA LYS A 120 21.55 0.13 46.45
C LYS A 120 20.77 0.41 47.74
N ASP A 121 19.55 0.94 47.66
CA ASP A 121 18.70 1.22 48.81
C ASP A 121 18.17 -0.09 49.42
N VAL A 122 18.42 -0.28 50.72
CA VAL A 122 17.99 -1.45 51.48
C VAL A 122 16.46 -1.56 51.51
N ARG A 123 15.75 -0.44 51.65
CA ARG A 123 14.29 -0.39 51.76
C ARG A 123 13.61 -0.85 50.48
N PHE A 124 14.18 -0.52 49.32
CA PHE A 124 13.66 -0.99 48.04
C PHE A 124 13.89 -2.49 47.84
N ARG A 125 15.03 -3.02 48.27
CA ARG A 125 15.29 -4.47 48.24
C ARG A 125 14.36 -5.23 49.18
N GLU A 126 14.11 -4.70 50.38
CA GLU A 126 13.14 -5.28 51.33
C GLU A 126 11.72 -5.24 50.78
N LEU A 127 11.33 -4.16 50.10
CA LEU A 127 10.05 -4.04 49.40
C LEU A 127 9.91 -5.10 48.29
N LEU A 128 10.94 -5.28 47.45
CA LEU A 128 10.95 -6.31 46.42
C LEU A 128 10.89 -7.72 47.01
N GLU A 129 11.64 -7.99 48.07
CA GLU A 129 11.65 -9.28 48.76
C GLU A 129 10.30 -9.59 49.41
N ASN A 130 9.67 -8.59 50.05
CA ASN A 130 8.33 -8.72 50.63
C ASN A 130 7.28 -9.06 49.56
N VAL A 131 7.29 -8.32 48.43
CA VAL A 131 6.39 -8.60 47.30
C VAL A 131 6.66 -9.97 46.70
N ASN A 132 7.92 -10.38 46.57
CA ASN A 132 8.33 -11.69 46.06
C ASN A 132 7.83 -12.84 46.95
N ASN A 133 7.96 -12.70 48.28
CA ASN A 133 7.50 -13.71 49.24
C ASN A 133 5.97 -13.85 49.27
N GLN A 134 5.25 -12.77 48.95
CA GLN A 134 3.80 -12.74 48.91
C GLN A 134 3.22 -12.85 47.50
N ILE A 135 4.02 -13.16 46.47
CA ILE A 135 3.62 -13.06 45.07
C ILE A 135 2.36 -13.90 44.75
N GLN A 136 2.24 -15.07 45.37
CA GLN A 136 1.09 -15.98 45.27
C GLN A 136 -0.25 -15.37 45.74
N PHE A 137 -0.20 -14.33 46.59
CA PHE A 137 -1.38 -13.63 47.13
C PHE A 137 -1.65 -12.28 46.46
N VAL A 138 -0.73 -11.79 45.62
CA VAL A 138 -0.92 -10.57 44.83
C VAL A 138 -2.01 -10.81 43.78
N TRP A 139 -2.88 -9.84 43.52
CA TRP A 139 -3.97 -10.00 42.55
C TRP A 139 -3.49 -10.07 41.10
N ASN A 140 -4.23 -10.77 40.24
CA ASN A 140 -3.87 -10.99 38.83
C ASN A 140 -3.52 -9.71 38.04
N SER A 141 -4.35 -8.66 38.14
CA SER A 141 -4.06 -7.37 37.49
C SER A 141 -2.77 -6.76 38.03
N ARG A 142 -2.59 -6.78 39.36
CA ARG A 142 -1.40 -6.24 40.03
C ARG A 142 -0.12 -7.00 39.68
N VAL A 143 -0.17 -8.31 39.50
CA VAL A 143 1.01 -9.08 39.03
C VAL A 143 1.42 -8.66 37.62
N ILE A 144 0.46 -8.42 36.71
CA ILE A 144 0.75 -7.91 35.35
C ILE A 144 1.35 -6.50 35.43
N HIS A 145 0.81 -5.64 36.29
CA HIS A 145 1.36 -4.30 36.53
C HIS A 145 2.76 -4.35 37.15
N LEU A 146 3.00 -5.24 38.10
CA LEU A 146 4.31 -5.44 38.71
C LEU A 146 5.33 -5.82 37.64
N LEU A 147 5.04 -6.83 36.81
CA LEU A 147 5.92 -7.22 35.72
C LEU A 147 6.24 -6.03 34.81
N LYS A 148 5.22 -5.25 34.45
CA LYS A 148 5.38 -4.03 33.66
C LYS A 148 6.29 -2.99 34.33
N CYS A 149 6.09 -2.74 35.62
CA CYS A 149 6.89 -1.76 36.36
C CYS A 149 8.34 -2.19 36.51
N LEU A 150 8.61 -3.47 36.79
CA LEU A 150 9.98 -3.98 36.93
C LEU A 150 10.77 -3.84 35.63
N TYR A 151 10.13 -4.12 34.49
CA TYR A 151 10.73 -3.90 33.19
C TYR A 151 10.88 -2.42 32.82
N ALA A 152 9.90 -1.57 33.14
CA ALA A 152 9.99 -0.12 32.92
C ALA A 152 11.12 0.51 33.75
N LEU A 153 11.38 -0.02 34.94
CA LEU A 153 12.53 0.35 35.76
C LEU A 153 13.87 -0.14 35.16
N GLY A 154 13.88 -1.00 34.16
CA GLY A 154 15.11 -1.47 33.50
C GLY A 154 15.84 -2.60 34.24
N LEU A 155 15.14 -3.37 35.07
CA LEU A 155 15.69 -4.61 35.64
C LEU A 155 15.99 -5.63 34.53
N ASP A 156 17.12 -6.32 34.63
CA ASP A 156 17.50 -7.38 33.70
C ASP A 156 16.55 -8.58 33.83
N SER A 157 16.22 -9.19 32.70
CA SER A 157 15.54 -10.48 32.56
C SER A 157 16.11 -11.61 33.42
N LYS A 158 17.42 -11.58 33.71
CA LYS A 158 18.09 -12.57 34.57
C LYS A 158 17.93 -12.29 36.07
N ASN A 159 17.31 -11.17 36.45
CA ASN A 159 17.10 -10.84 37.85
C ASN A 159 16.05 -11.78 38.48
N ARG A 160 16.37 -12.31 39.67
CA ARG A 160 15.50 -13.22 40.43
C ARG A 160 14.06 -12.71 40.61
N TYR A 161 13.88 -11.40 40.79
CA TYR A 161 12.56 -10.81 41.01
C TYR A 161 11.71 -10.81 39.73
N ILE A 162 12.32 -10.49 38.58
CA ILE A 162 11.62 -10.58 37.29
C ILE A 162 11.28 -12.03 36.98
N GLN A 163 12.22 -12.96 37.14
CA GLN A 163 11.99 -14.37 36.88
C GLN A 163 10.87 -14.95 37.75
N SER A 164 10.84 -14.59 39.04
CA SER A 164 9.75 -15.02 39.94
C SER A 164 8.39 -14.50 39.48
N VAL A 165 8.31 -13.22 39.10
CA VAL A 165 7.06 -12.63 38.58
C VAL A 165 6.67 -13.26 37.24
N GLU A 166 7.62 -13.51 36.33
CA GLU A 166 7.35 -14.18 35.06
C GLU A 166 6.83 -15.61 35.25
N ILE A 167 7.44 -16.39 36.14
CA ILE A 167 6.97 -17.74 36.46
C ILE A 167 5.55 -17.69 37.04
N GLU A 168 5.28 -16.78 37.98
CA GLU A 168 3.96 -16.63 38.56
C GLU A 168 2.92 -16.20 37.51
N VAL A 169 3.27 -15.27 36.62
CA VAL A 169 2.43 -14.88 35.49
C VAL A 169 2.13 -16.10 34.61
N ARG A 170 3.13 -16.91 34.27
CA ARG A 170 2.96 -18.13 33.44
C ARG A 170 2.04 -19.14 34.09
N TRP A 171 2.19 -19.40 35.39
CA TRP A 171 1.30 -20.29 36.14
C TRP A 171 -0.14 -19.79 36.15
N ARG A 172 -0.34 -18.46 36.19
CA ARG A 172 -1.65 -17.83 36.22
C ARG A 172 -2.26 -17.51 34.87
N LEU A 173 -1.54 -17.66 33.76
CA LEU A 173 -2.05 -17.36 32.41
C LEU A 173 -3.42 -18.00 32.14
N ARG A 174 -3.62 -19.24 32.58
CA ARG A 174 -4.90 -19.98 32.45
C ARG A 174 -6.06 -19.35 33.21
N ARG A 175 -5.78 -18.62 34.30
CA ARG A 175 -6.76 -17.98 35.20
C ARG A 175 -7.04 -16.52 34.84
N PHE A 176 -6.19 -15.90 34.03
CA PHE A 176 -6.39 -14.52 33.59
C PHE A 176 -7.62 -14.41 32.68
N ASN A 177 -8.36 -13.32 32.76
CA ASN A 177 -9.41 -13.06 31.77
C ASN A 177 -8.80 -12.62 30.43
N ILE A 178 -9.56 -12.70 29.35
CA ILE A 178 -9.05 -12.36 28.01
C ILE A 178 -8.58 -10.91 27.89
N LYS A 179 -9.20 -9.99 28.64
CA LYS A 179 -8.74 -8.60 28.76
C LYS A 179 -7.33 -8.54 29.33
N SER A 180 -7.06 -9.24 30.43
CA SER A 180 -5.74 -9.31 31.07
C SER A 180 -4.69 -9.91 30.13
N LEU A 181 -5.05 -10.93 29.35
CA LEU A 181 -4.17 -11.49 28.31
C LEU A 181 -3.86 -10.44 27.23
N ALA A 182 -4.85 -9.68 26.76
CA ALA A 182 -4.66 -8.60 25.79
C ALA A 182 -3.76 -7.47 26.34
N HIS A 183 -3.92 -7.12 27.62
CA HIS A 183 -3.08 -6.12 28.29
C HIS A 183 -1.64 -6.62 28.43
N LEU A 184 -1.44 -7.85 28.90
CA LEU A 184 -0.11 -8.44 29.02
C LEU A 184 0.59 -8.51 27.65
N ALA A 185 -0.13 -8.91 26.59
CA ALA A 185 0.39 -8.90 25.23
C ALA A 185 0.85 -7.52 24.75
N SER A 186 0.04 -6.49 25.02
CA SER A 186 0.35 -5.11 24.58
C SER A 186 1.67 -4.59 25.12
N PHE A 187 2.12 -5.14 26.25
CA PHE A 187 3.35 -4.79 26.93
C PHE A 187 4.51 -5.73 26.61
N MET A 188 4.28 -7.05 26.53
CA MET A 188 5.34 -8.03 26.31
C MET A 188 5.91 -8.00 24.88
N VAL A 189 5.07 -7.69 23.89
CA VAL A 189 5.43 -7.76 22.47
C VAL A 189 6.48 -6.72 22.04
N PRO A 190 6.40 -5.45 22.48
CA PRO A 190 7.49 -4.49 22.25
C PRO A 190 8.82 -4.92 22.88
N LEU A 191 8.78 -5.60 24.04
CA LEU A 191 9.98 -6.04 24.74
C LEU A 191 10.62 -7.26 24.08
N SER A 192 9.81 -8.14 23.48
CA SER A 192 10.31 -9.37 22.85
C SER A 192 11.06 -9.15 21.55
N GLN A 193 10.88 -8.02 20.86
CA GLN A 193 11.64 -7.68 19.65
C GLN A 193 13.15 -7.51 19.88
N SER A 194 13.60 -7.50 21.14
CA SER A 194 15.00 -7.42 21.56
C SER A 194 15.58 -8.74 22.09
N ARG A 195 14.79 -9.82 22.12
CA ARG A 195 15.16 -11.08 22.81
C ARG A 195 14.73 -12.30 21.99
N ASP A 196 15.69 -13.18 21.71
CA ASP A 196 15.52 -14.28 20.74
C ASP A 196 14.53 -15.38 21.16
N GLU A 197 14.19 -15.53 22.45
CA GLU A 197 13.20 -16.53 22.89
C GLU A 197 12.40 -16.02 24.10
N ASN A 198 11.10 -15.73 23.92
CA ASN A 198 10.20 -15.39 25.02
C ASN A 198 9.12 -16.47 25.17
N LEU A 199 9.46 -17.52 25.92
CA LEU A 199 8.53 -18.63 26.18
C LEU A 199 7.20 -18.18 26.83
N LEU A 200 7.20 -17.08 27.60
CA LEU A 200 5.98 -16.46 28.14
C LEU A 200 5.07 -15.93 27.03
N LEU A 201 5.63 -15.40 25.94
CA LEU A 201 4.87 -14.91 24.80
C LEU A 201 4.21 -16.06 24.03
N ASP A 202 4.93 -17.17 23.84
CA ASP A 202 4.39 -18.37 23.19
C ASP A 202 3.23 -18.97 23.99
N ASP A 203 3.39 -19.09 25.32
CA ASP A 203 2.33 -19.56 26.20
C ASP A 203 1.12 -18.62 26.16
N LEU A 204 1.35 -17.31 26.09
CA LEU A 204 0.30 -16.30 26.01
C LEU A 204 -0.47 -16.36 24.68
N VAL A 205 0.22 -16.54 23.55
CA VAL A 205 -0.42 -16.73 22.23
C VAL A 205 -1.27 -18.00 22.25
N LYS A 206 -0.74 -19.12 22.76
CA LYS A 206 -1.51 -20.37 22.91
C LYS A 206 -2.76 -20.19 23.77
N GLN A 207 -2.66 -19.46 24.88
CA GLN A 207 -3.84 -19.19 25.72
C GLN A 207 -4.88 -18.30 25.03
N ALA A 208 -4.44 -17.29 24.27
CA ALA A 208 -5.34 -16.47 23.47
C ALA A 208 -6.03 -17.30 22.36
N GLU A 209 -5.31 -18.23 21.73
CA GLU A 209 -5.85 -19.11 20.69
C GLU A 209 -6.88 -20.12 21.19
N LEU A 210 -6.77 -20.56 22.44
CA LEU A 210 -7.74 -21.49 23.05
C LEU A 210 -9.01 -20.76 23.49
N ARG A 211 -8.90 -19.48 23.84
CA ARG A 211 -9.96 -18.71 24.54
C ARG A 211 -10.49 -17.52 23.74
N TRP A 212 -10.21 -17.47 22.45
CA TRP A 212 -10.69 -16.43 21.54
C TRP A 212 -12.23 -16.31 21.53
N THR A 213 -12.97 -17.37 21.84
CA THR A 213 -14.44 -17.35 21.96
C THR A 213 -14.93 -16.56 23.16
N GLU A 214 -14.10 -16.32 24.17
CA GLU A 214 -14.43 -15.52 25.36
C GLU A 214 -14.39 -14.00 25.10
N ILE A 215 -13.94 -13.57 23.92
CA ILE A 215 -13.91 -12.16 23.53
C ILE A 215 -15.36 -11.66 23.38
N LYS A 216 -15.74 -10.69 24.21
CA LYS A 216 -17.10 -10.11 24.26
C LYS A 216 -17.17 -8.64 23.85
N ASP A 217 -16.02 -7.98 23.65
CA ASP A 217 -15.96 -6.55 23.36
C ASP A 217 -14.97 -6.21 22.24
N VAL A 218 -15.32 -5.20 21.45
CA VAL A 218 -14.56 -4.75 20.27
C VAL A 218 -13.18 -4.21 20.65
N GLN A 219 -13.08 -3.50 21.78
CA GLN A 219 -11.81 -2.91 22.23
C GLN A 219 -10.75 -3.97 22.49
N THR A 220 -11.13 -5.05 23.17
CA THR A 220 -10.26 -6.21 23.42
C THR A 220 -9.92 -6.90 22.11
N LEU A 221 -10.91 -7.13 21.22
CA LEU A 221 -10.67 -7.72 19.91
C LEU A 221 -9.64 -6.93 19.08
N VAL A 222 -9.84 -5.62 18.93
CA VAL A 222 -8.93 -4.73 18.18
C VAL A 222 -7.55 -4.70 18.83
N ARG A 223 -7.46 -4.73 20.16
CA ARG A 223 -6.18 -4.81 20.87
C ARG A 223 -5.44 -6.12 20.59
N LEU A 224 -6.15 -7.25 20.59
CA LEU A 224 -5.56 -8.56 20.28
C LEU A 224 -5.07 -8.60 18.83
N ILE A 225 -5.86 -8.10 17.88
CA ILE A 225 -5.46 -8.02 16.46
C ILE A 225 -4.20 -7.17 16.28
N THR A 226 -4.21 -5.96 16.84
CA THR A 226 -3.11 -4.98 16.71
C THR A 226 -1.82 -5.44 17.39
N ARG A 227 -1.91 -6.14 18.53
CA ARG A 227 -0.74 -6.49 19.35
C ARG A 227 -0.27 -7.93 19.20
N MET A 228 -1.14 -8.86 18.83
CA MET A 228 -0.81 -10.30 18.74
C MET A 228 -1.11 -10.95 17.41
N GLY A 229 -1.95 -10.36 16.56
CA GLY A 229 -2.36 -10.98 15.31
C GLY A 229 -1.18 -11.38 14.40
N PHE A 230 -0.07 -10.65 14.48
CA PHE A 230 1.13 -10.96 13.68
C PHE A 230 2.00 -12.09 14.26
N LEU A 231 1.75 -12.52 15.50
CA LEU A 231 2.55 -13.56 16.17
C LEU A 231 2.09 -14.97 15.77
N SER A 232 0.81 -15.14 15.43
CA SER A 232 0.27 -16.42 14.97
C SER A 232 -0.81 -16.23 13.93
N ASN A 233 -0.64 -16.92 12.80
CA ASN A 233 -1.64 -16.97 11.74
C ASN A 233 -2.95 -17.63 12.22
N SER A 234 -2.88 -18.67 13.06
CA SER A 234 -4.09 -19.35 13.57
C SER A 234 -4.89 -18.46 14.50
N LEU A 235 -4.21 -17.72 15.38
CA LEU A 235 -4.87 -16.72 16.22
C LEU A 235 -5.53 -15.65 15.35
N MET A 236 -4.82 -15.13 14.34
CA MET A 236 -5.34 -14.08 13.48
C MET A 236 -6.60 -14.51 12.71
N GLU A 237 -6.65 -15.74 12.20
CA GLU A 237 -7.84 -16.28 11.52
C GLU A 237 -9.06 -16.29 12.45
N LYS A 238 -8.89 -16.78 13.68
CA LYS A 238 -9.95 -16.79 14.70
C LYS A 238 -10.39 -15.37 15.10
N LEU A 239 -9.44 -14.43 15.19
CA LEU A 239 -9.76 -13.03 15.49
C LEU A 239 -10.50 -12.38 14.31
N GLU A 240 -10.14 -12.69 13.06
CA GLU A 240 -10.87 -12.24 11.87
C GLU A 240 -12.32 -12.73 11.88
N ASP A 241 -12.57 -13.99 12.27
CA ASP A 241 -13.93 -14.51 12.45
C ASP A 241 -14.72 -13.72 13.52
N LYS A 242 -14.07 -13.36 14.64
CA LYS A 242 -14.69 -12.46 15.64
C LYS A 242 -14.93 -11.06 15.12
N VAL A 243 -14.08 -10.53 14.23
CA VAL A 243 -14.33 -9.23 13.60
C VAL A 243 -15.62 -9.27 12.80
N LEU A 244 -15.90 -10.38 12.09
CA LEU A 244 -17.14 -10.53 11.34
C LEU A 244 -18.37 -10.60 12.26
N GLU A 245 -18.28 -11.30 13.39
CA GLU A 245 -19.35 -11.36 14.40
C GLU A 245 -19.67 -9.97 14.98
N PHE A 246 -18.65 -9.20 15.32
CA PHE A 246 -18.80 -7.88 15.93
C PHE A 246 -18.89 -6.72 14.93
N ALA A 247 -18.80 -6.97 13.62
CA ALA A 247 -18.59 -5.95 12.59
C ALA A 247 -19.59 -4.78 12.67
N GLU A 248 -20.84 -5.06 12.99
CA GLU A 248 -21.89 -4.05 13.15
C GLU A 248 -21.57 -3.05 14.26
N SER A 249 -20.90 -3.46 15.34
CA SER A 249 -20.61 -2.63 16.51
C SER A 249 -19.37 -1.72 16.36
N PHE A 250 -18.56 -1.92 15.32
CA PHE A 250 -17.31 -1.19 15.12
C PHE A 250 -17.52 0.32 14.91
N THR A 251 -16.72 1.11 15.59
CA THR A 251 -16.54 2.54 15.31
C THR A 251 -15.56 2.77 14.14
N PRO A 252 -15.55 3.96 13.52
CA PRO A 252 -14.58 4.28 12.45
C PRO A 252 -13.14 4.09 12.89
N GLU A 253 -12.85 4.40 14.15
CA GLU A 253 -11.53 4.31 14.76
C GLU A 253 -11.08 2.85 14.95
N GLU A 254 -11.99 1.99 15.36
CA GLU A 254 -11.73 0.55 15.47
C GLU A 254 -11.56 -0.08 14.09
N SER A 255 -12.40 0.29 13.11
CA SER A 255 -12.24 -0.18 11.72
C SER A 255 -10.90 0.28 11.15
N ARG A 256 -10.51 1.54 11.36
CA ARG A 256 -9.21 2.10 10.99
C ARG A 256 -8.08 1.24 11.52
N ARG A 257 -8.05 0.97 12.83
CA ARG A 257 -6.99 0.19 13.47
C ARG A 257 -6.91 -1.23 12.95
N THR A 258 -8.04 -1.92 12.80
CA THR A 258 -8.07 -3.31 12.29
C THR A 258 -7.59 -3.37 10.84
N ILE A 259 -8.09 -2.50 9.96
CA ILE A 259 -7.72 -2.47 8.54
C ILE A 259 -6.24 -2.05 8.38
N ALA A 260 -5.76 -1.07 9.13
CA ALA A 260 -4.36 -0.66 9.13
C ALA A 260 -3.44 -1.79 9.63
N THR A 261 -3.88 -2.58 10.60
CA THR A 261 -3.14 -3.75 11.09
C THR A 261 -3.04 -4.84 10.03
N LEU A 262 -4.14 -5.16 9.35
CA LEU A 262 -4.15 -6.10 8.21
C LEU A 262 -3.17 -5.63 7.13
N ALA A 263 -3.16 -4.34 6.82
CA ALA A 263 -2.21 -3.75 5.87
C ALA A 263 -0.75 -3.84 6.37
N ALA A 264 -0.49 -3.62 7.65
CA ALA A 264 0.85 -3.78 8.23
C ALA A 264 1.37 -5.21 8.06
N GLN A 265 0.49 -6.21 8.22
CA GLN A 265 0.79 -7.63 8.08
C GLN A 265 0.73 -8.15 6.62
N ASN A 266 0.47 -7.28 5.63
CA ASN A 266 0.22 -7.66 4.23
C ASN A 266 -0.89 -8.74 4.09
N ARG A 267 -1.86 -8.75 5.00
CA ARG A 267 -2.89 -9.78 5.09
C ARG A 267 -4.20 -9.30 4.46
N ARG A 268 -4.55 -9.84 3.30
CA ARG A 268 -5.70 -9.41 2.49
C ARG A 268 -6.97 -10.23 2.79
N SER A 269 -7.52 -10.10 3.99
CA SER A 269 -8.77 -10.76 4.37
C SER A 269 -9.99 -10.08 3.74
N LEU A 270 -10.41 -10.55 2.57
CA LEU A 270 -11.54 -9.97 1.82
C LEU A 270 -12.86 -9.94 2.61
N PRO A 271 -13.24 -10.97 3.39
CA PRO A 271 -14.46 -10.93 4.20
C PRO A 271 -14.45 -9.77 5.20
N VAL A 272 -13.39 -9.63 5.99
CA VAL A 272 -13.24 -8.56 7.00
C VAL A 272 -13.22 -7.19 6.33
N LEU A 273 -12.43 -7.03 5.26
CA LEU A 273 -12.36 -5.77 4.52
C LEU A 273 -13.72 -5.35 3.99
N ARG A 274 -14.51 -6.28 3.44
CA ARG A 274 -15.86 -6.01 2.93
C ARG A 274 -16.84 -5.69 4.06
N ALA A 275 -16.85 -6.46 5.15
CA ALA A 275 -17.75 -6.25 6.27
C ALA A 275 -17.53 -4.88 6.94
N LEU A 276 -16.27 -4.55 7.27
CA LEU A 276 -15.94 -3.25 7.85
C LEU A 276 -16.22 -2.11 6.87
N SER A 277 -15.90 -2.27 5.58
CA SER A 277 -16.24 -1.28 4.55
C SER A 277 -17.74 -1.01 4.48
N PHE A 278 -18.55 -2.06 4.55
CA PHE A 278 -20.00 -1.96 4.49
C PHE A 278 -20.55 -1.15 5.66
N HIS A 279 -20.12 -1.45 6.89
CA HIS A 279 -20.57 -0.70 8.08
C HIS A 279 -20.04 0.74 8.14
N LEU A 280 -18.88 1.02 7.53
CA LEU A 280 -18.39 2.40 7.35
C LEU A 280 -19.31 3.26 6.46
N ILE A 281 -20.08 2.63 5.55
CA ILE A 281 -21.00 3.33 4.64
C ILE A 281 -22.40 3.47 5.26
N GLN A 282 -22.88 2.42 5.93
CA GLN A 282 -24.26 2.40 6.45
C GLN A 282 -24.53 3.46 7.52
N ARG A 283 -23.49 3.86 8.26
CA ARG A 283 -23.62 4.76 9.40
C ARG A 283 -23.47 6.22 8.97
N LYS A 284 -24.31 7.10 9.53
CA LYS A 284 -24.40 8.53 9.19
C LYS A 284 -23.30 9.42 9.82
N PHE A 285 -22.14 8.87 10.15
CA PHE A 285 -21.03 9.70 10.66
C PHE A 285 -20.18 10.22 9.50
N GLU A 286 -19.50 11.34 9.74
CA GLU A 286 -18.42 11.81 8.89
C GLU A 286 -17.11 11.11 9.26
N LEU A 287 -16.32 10.72 8.25
CA LEU A 287 -14.97 10.23 8.47
C LEU A 287 -14.03 11.41 8.73
N SER A 288 -13.22 11.31 9.79
CA SER A 288 -12.21 12.33 10.10
C SER A 288 -11.00 12.19 9.16
N PRO A 289 -10.26 13.27 8.87
CA PRO A 289 -9.07 13.20 8.00
C PRO A 289 -8.03 12.15 8.40
N PRO A 290 -7.70 11.92 9.70
CA PRO A 290 -6.81 10.84 10.10
C PRO A 290 -7.34 9.44 9.77
N VAL A 291 -8.65 9.23 9.89
CA VAL A 291 -9.30 7.96 9.52
C VAL A 291 -9.21 7.73 8.01
N ILE A 292 -9.50 8.76 7.23
CA ILE A 292 -9.44 8.69 5.76
C ILE A 292 -8.01 8.39 5.28
N LEU A 293 -7.02 9.07 5.86
CA LEU A 293 -5.61 8.85 5.53
C LEU A 293 -5.18 7.38 5.72
N ASP A 294 -5.45 6.82 6.90
CA ASP A 294 -5.03 5.46 7.24
C ASP A 294 -5.80 4.41 6.43
N LEU A 295 -7.11 4.61 6.22
CA LEU A 295 -7.92 3.71 5.40
C LEU A 295 -7.50 3.76 3.93
N ALA A 296 -7.27 4.95 3.36
CA ALA A 296 -6.81 5.09 1.98
C ALA A 296 -5.45 4.41 1.79
N PHE A 297 -4.50 4.62 2.71
CA PHE A 297 -3.20 3.95 2.68
C PHE A 297 -3.34 2.43 2.80
N ALA A 298 -4.13 1.94 3.75
CA ALA A 298 -4.32 0.52 3.98
C ALA A 298 -4.99 -0.18 2.79
N TYR A 299 -6.01 0.45 2.19
CA TYR A 299 -6.66 -0.04 0.98
C TYR A 299 -5.70 -0.08 -0.20
N ALA A 300 -4.91 0.98 -0.40
CA ALA A 300 -3.88 1.01 -1.44
C ALA A 300 -2.85 -0.11 -1.24
N LYS A 301 -2.33 -0.28 -0.03
CA LYS A 301 -1.33 -1.32 0.30
C LYS A 301 -1.88 -2.73 0.10
N LEU A 302 -3.14 -2.97 0.47
CA LEU A 302 -3.81 -4.26 0.28
C LEU A 302 -4.36 -4.45 -1.13
N ASN A 303 -4.24 -3.46 -2.01
CA ASN A 303 -4.85 -3.40 -3.35
C ASN A 303 -6.36 -3.72 -3.32
N PHE A 304 -7.05 -3.23 -2.29
CA PHE A 304 -8.48 -3.45 -2.05
C PHE A 304 -9.28 -2.20 -2.39
N CYS A 305 -10.24 -2.32 -3.32
CA CYS A 305 -11.09 -1.22 -3.74
C CYS A 305 -12.54 -1.46 -3.31
N HIS A 306 -13.08 -0.58 -2.47
CA HIS A 306 -14.52 -0.54 -2.17
C HIS A 306 -15.10 0.82 -2.65
N PRO A 307 -15.74 0.87 -3.83
CA PRO A 307 -16.09 2.14 -4.49
C PRO A 307 -16.90 3.09 -3.62
N GLN A 308 -17.89 2.56 -2.89
CA GLN A 308 -18.74 3.38 -2.03
C GLN A 308 -17.99 3.95 -0.82
N VAL A 309 -16.99 3.25 -0.25
CA VAL A 309 -16.19 3.80 0.85
C VAL A 309 -15.24 4.85 0.29
N LEU A 310 -14.60 4.58 -0.85
CA LEU A 310 -13.71 5.56 -1.50
C LEU A 310 -14.46 6.85 -1.86
N LEU A 311 -15.68 6.74 -2.38
CA LEU A 311 -16.54 7.89 -2.64
C LEU A 311 -16.93 8.63 -1.35
N LYS A 312 -17.25 7.89 -0.28
CA LYS A 312 -17.52 8.49 1.04
C LYS A 312 -16.29 9.23 1.58
N MET A 313 -15.10 8.64 1.50
CA MET A 313 -13.85 9.29 1.89
C MET A 313 -13.63 10.58 1.11
N VAL A 314 -13.86 10.58 -0.21
CA VAL A 314 -13.79 11.79 -1.03
C VAL A 314 -14.82 12.84 -0.57
N THR A 315 -16.06 12.43 -0.36
CA THR A 315 -17.15 13.35 0.02
C THR A 315 -16.87 14.01 1.37
N ASP A 316 -16.35 13.25 2.33
CA ASP A 316 -16.07 13.74 3.69
C ASP A 316 -14.76 14.57 3.75
N ILE A 317 -13.79 14.33 2.86
CA ILE A 317 -12.50 15.06 2.83
C ILE A 317 -12.54 16.33 1.97
N LEU A 318 -13.33 16.35 0.88
CA LEU A 318 -13.37 17.46 -0.08
C LEU A 318 -13.60 18.83 0.57
N PRO A 319 -14.62 19.04 1.44
CA PRO A 319 -14.83 20.33 2.09
C PRO A 319 -13.71 20.71 3.07
N LYS A 320 -12.97 19.73 3.59
CA LYS A 320 -11.90 19.90 4.59
C LYS A 320 -10.52 20.08 3.95
N LEU A 321 -10.39 19.95 2.62
CA LEU A 321 -9.11 20.05 1.90
C LEU A 321 -8.27 21.29 2.26
N PRO A 322 -8.84 22.50 2.40
CA PRO A 322 -8.06 23.69 2.75
C PRO A 322 -7.46 23.66 4.16
N GLU A 323 -8.05 22.87 5.07
CA GLU A 323 -7.65 22.78 6.49
C GLU A 323 -6.66 21.64 6.75
N ILE A 324 -6.56 20.69 5.82
CA ILE A 324 -5.72 19.50 5.95
C ILE A 324 -4.26 19.84 5.62
N SER A 325 -3.33 19.24 6.36
CA SER A 325 -1.91 19.46 6.12
C SER A 325 -1.48 18.98 4.72
N PRO A 326 -0.57 19.70 4.03
CA PRO A 326 0.00 19.29 2.75
C PRO A 326 0.49 17.83 2.70
N SER A 327 1.10 17.35 3.79
CA SER A 327 1.55 15.96 3.92
C SER A 327 0.41 14.96 3.78
N GLN A 328 -0.71 15.21 4.46
CA GLN A 328 -1.88 14.32 4.43
C GLN A 328 -2.52 14.34 3.04
N ILE A 329 -2.65 15.52 2.41
CA ILE A 329 -3.17 15.66 1.04
C ILE A 329 -2.35 14.81 0.08
N SER A 330 -1.02 14.97 0.07
CA SER A 330 -0.12 14.21 -0.80
C SER A 330 -0.19 12.70 -0.57
N MET A 331 -0.41 12.25 0.68
CA MET A 331 -0.55 10.82 0.98
C MET A 331 -1.90 10.25 0.52
N ILE A 332 -3.00 10.99 0.69
CA ILE A 332 -4.34 10.57 0.28
C ILE A 332 -4.40 10.45 -1.25
N ILE A 333 -3.99 11.49 -1.98
CA ILE A 333 -4.02 11.48 -3.46
C ILE A 333 -3.12 10.38 -4.03
N ARG A 334 -1.95 10.13 -3.41
CA ARG A 334 -1.06 9.03 -3.78
C ARG A 334 -1.69 7.66 -3.54
N SER A 335 -2.49 7.51 -2.48
CA SER A 335 -3.19 6.27 -2.16
C SER A 335 -4.32 6.00 -3.16
N PHE A 336 -5.13 7.02 -3.47
CA PHE A 336 -6.16 6.91 -4.53
C PHE A 336 -5.56 6.63 -5.90
N SER A 337 -4.43 7.28 -6.20
CA SER A 337 -3.70 7.02 -7.44
C SER A 337 -3.22 5.58 -7.53
N SER A 338 -2.66 5.01 -6.46
CA SER A 338 -2.25 3.59 -6.41
C SER A 338 -3.43 2.64 -6.60
N LEU A 339 -4.63 3.02 -6.13
CA LEU A 339 -5.88 2.28 -6.34
C LEU A 339 -6.47 2.49 -7.73
N LYS A 340 -5.88 3.38 -8.55
CA LYS A 340 -6.42 3.83 -9.85
C LYS A 340 -7.83 4.40 -9.73
N PHE A 341 -8.16 4.94 -8.56
CA PHE A 341 -9.46 5.53 -8.26
C PHE A 341 -9.40 7.02 -8.58
N PHE A 342 -10.15 7.44 -9.58
CA PHE A 342 -10.24 8.83 -9.99
C PHE A 342 -11.59 9.44 -9.62
N ASN A 343 -11.50 10.64 -9.07
CA ASN A 343 -12.62 11.50 -8.80
C ASN A 343 -12.22 12.93 -9.20
N GLN A 344 -12.82 13.43 -10.28
CA GLN A 344 -12.47 14.74 -10.84
C GLN A 344 -12.62 15.89 -9.83
N PRO A 345 -13.73 16.02 -9.06
CA PRO A 345 -13.86 17.07 -8.05
C PRO A 345 -12.73 17.05 -7.00
N PHE A 346 -12.33 15.87 -6.54
CA PHE A 346 -11.23 15.72 -5.60
C PHE A 346 -9.89 16.16 -6.19
N CYS A 347 -9.56 15.69 -7.41
CA CYS A 347 -8.31 16.07 -8.05
C CYS A 347 -8.24 17.58 -8.33
N GLU A 348 -9.35 18.18 -8.78
CA GLU A 348 -9.46 19.63 -8.98
C GLU A 348 -9.31 20.40 -7.66
N GLY A 349 -9.98 19.95 -6.58
CA GLY A 349 -9.83 20.54 -5.25
C GLY A 349 -8.39 20.48 -4.72
N VAL A 350 -7.69 19.36 -4.93
CA VAL A 350 -6.26 19.24 -4.59
C VAL A 350 -5.42 20.22 -5.41
N ALA A 351 -5.67 20.35 -6.71
CA ALA A 351 -4.94 21.30 -7.56
C ALA A 351 -5.13 22.76 -7.11
N GLN A 352 -6.36 23.14 -6.74
CA GLN A 352 -6.68 24.47 -6.23
C GLN A 352 -5.99 24.78 -4.89
N VAL A 353 -5.96 23.81 -3.97
CA VAL A 353 -5.24 23.98 -2.69
C VAL A 353 -3.73 24.10 -2.92
N CYS A 354 -3.16 23.31 -3.83
CA CYS A 354 -1.75 23.44 -4.21
C CYS A 354 -1.44 24.81 -4.80
N LEU A 355 -2.31 25.37 -5.65
CA LEU A 355 -2.14 26.70 -6.22
C LEU A 355 -2.20 27.80 -5.14
N LYS A 356 -3.23 27.75 -4.30
CA LYS A 356 -3.49 28.76 -3.27
C LYS A 356 -2.44 28.76 -2.16
N ASN A 357 -2.00 27.58 -1.73
CA ASN A 357 -1.12 27.40 -0.58
C ASN A 357 0.26 26.83 -0.97
N ASN A 358 0.76 27.14 -2.17
CA ASN A 358 1.97 26.52 -2.75
C ASN A 358 3.22 26.61 -1.84
N ASP A 359 3.38 27.70 -1.08
CA ASP A 359 4.52 27.90 -0.17
C ASP A 359 4.50 26.94 1.04
N SER A 360 3.32 26.43 1.41
CA SER A 360 3.18 25.46 2.51
C SER A 360 3.58 24.04 2.11
N PHE A 361 3.64 23.76 0.80
CA PHE A 361 4.01 22.44 0.29
C PHE A 361 5.52 22.32 0.12
N THR A 362 6.08 21.22 0.59
CA THR A 362 7.44 20.83 0.21
C THR A 362 7.47 20.38 -1.25
N ILE A 363 8.63 20.46 -1.91
CA ILE A 363 8.73 20.00 -3.30
C ILE A 363 8.37 18.51 -3.45
N GLY A 364 8.77 17.66 -2.49
CA GLY A 364 8.42 16.24 -2.50
C GLY A 364 6.91 15.98 -2.40
N GLN A 365 6.18 16.84 -1.68
CA GLN A 365 4.72 16.78 -1.60
C GLN A 365 4.06 17.20 -2.91
N LEU A 366 4.55 18.27 -3.57
CA LEU A 366 4.10 18.67 -4.90
C LEU A 366 4.39 17.61 -5.95
N CYS A 367 5.59 17.01 -5.93
CA CYS A 367 5.94 15.89 -6.81
C CYS A 367 5.01 14.69 -6.61
N SER A 368 4.62 14.40 -5.36
CA SER A 368 3.66 13.33 -5.08
C SER A 368 2.28 13.60 -5.70
N VAL A 369 1.82 14.85 -5.69
CA VAL A 369 0.59 15.27 -6.38
C VAL A 369 0.75 15.15 -7.89
N LEU A 370 1.86 15.64 -8.46
CA LEU A 370 2.18 15.54 -9.87
C LEU A 370 2.20 14.08 -10.36
N PHE A 371 2.83 13.18 -9.59
CA PHE A 371 2.84 11.74 -9.88
C PHE A 371 1.45 11.14 -9.89
N ALA A 372 0.63 11.53 -8.92
CA ALA A 372 -0.73 11.05 -8.85
C ALA A 372 -1.56 11.52 -10.04
N PHE A 373 -1.42 12.78 -10.45
CA PHE A 373 -2.07 13.34 -11.63
C PHE A 373 -1.61 12.66 -12.92
N ALA A 374 -0.30 12.44 -13.08
CA ALA A 374 0.24 11.70 -14.22
C ALA A 374 -0.31 10.26 -14.27
N HIS A 375 -0.33 9.54 -13.14
CA HIS A 375 -0.84 8.17 -13.13
C HIS A 375 -2.35 8.10 -13.39
N LEU A 376 -3.13 9.05 -12.86
CA LEU A 376 -4.57 9.14 -13.09
C LEU A 376 -4.95 9.86 -14.41
N ASN A 377 -3.96 10.24 -15.23
CA ASN A 377 -4.17 11.02 -16.45
C ASN A 377 -5.00 12.29 -16.26
N PHE A 378 -4.83 12.98 -15.12
CA PHE A 378 -5.58 14.18 -14.77
C PHE A 378 -4.79 15.44 -15.06
N GLN A 379 -5.46 16.43 -15.65
CA GLN A 379 -4.96 17.78 -15.84
C GLN A 379 -5.93 18.78 -15.19
N PRO A 380 -5.47 19.71 -14.34
CA PRO A 380 -6.32 20.71 -13.70
C PRO A 380 -6.97 21.68 -14.68
N SER A 381 -8.08 22.29 -14.27
CA SER A 381 -8.79 23.31 -15.06
C SER A 381 -7.94 24.56 -15.30
N HIS A 382 -7.24 25.05 -14.26
CA HIS A 382 -6.25 26.13 -14.37
C HIS A 382 -4.87 25.54 -14.71
N ASN A 383 -4.78 24.93 -15.90
CA ASN A 383 -3.66 24.13 -16.33
C ASN A 383 -2.33 24.89 -16.30
N ASP A 384 -2.27 26.01 -17.01
CA ASP A 384 -1.06 26.82 -17.16
C ASP A 384 -0.56 27.33 -15.80
N ASP A 385 -1.46 27.85 -14.96
CA ASP A 385 -1.09 28.35 -13.62
C ASP A 385 -0.48 27.25 -12.75
N PHE A 386 -1.08 26.05 -12.78
CA PHE A 386 -0.61 24.90 -12.00
C PHE A 386 0.78 24.45 -12.46
N PHE A 387 0.98 24.23 -13.76
CA PHE A 387 2.27 23.77 -14.26
C PHE A 387 3.34 24.87 -14.17
N ASN A 388 3.01 26.13 -14.40
CA ASN A 388 3.93 27.26 -14.17
C ASN A 388 4.39 27.35 -12.71
N MET A 389 3.49 27.09 -11.75
CA MET A 389 3.86 26.96 -10.34
C MET A 389 4.83 25.80 -10.10
N ILE A 390 4.49 24.61 -10.60
CA ILE A 390 5.33 23.41 -10.45
C ILE A 390 6.72 23.64 -11.06
N HIS A 391 6.81 24.21 -12.26
CA HIS A 391 8.08 24.51 -12.93
C HIS A 391 8.93 25.52 -12.14
N ARG A 392 8.32 26.59 -11.59
CA ARG A 392 9.05 27.55 -10.75
C ARG A 392 9.66 26.87 -9.52
N ARG A 393 8.88 26.05 -8.80
CA ARG A 393 9.36 25.33 -7.61
C ARG A 393 10.42 24.28 -7.97
N LEU A 394 10.22 23.54 -9.07
CA LEU A 394 11.20 22.55 -9.55
C LEU A 394 12.51 23.19 -10.00
N ASN A 395 12.49 24.33 -10.69
CA ASN A 395 13.74 24.97 -11.14
C ASN A 395 14.67 25.34 -9.99
N ALA A 396 14.11 25.70 -8.82
CA ALA A 396 14.91 26.00 -7.64
C ALA A 396 15.50 24.75 -6.96
N GLU A 397 14.74 23.63 -6.93
CA GLU A 397 15.03 22.50 -6.03
C GLU A 397 15.28 21.16 -6.74
N LEU A 398 15.13 21.04 -8.07
CA LEU A 398 15.24 19.76 -8.78
C LEU A 398 16.60 19.08 -8.58
N ASN A 399 17.69 19.85 -8.54
CA ASN A 399 19.05 19.34 -8.30
C ASN A 399 19.26 18.76 -6.90
N THR A 400 18.41 19.14 -5.93
CA THR A 400 18.48 18.63 -4.55
C THR A 400 17.85 17.24 -4.41
N GLN A 401 16.99 16.86 -5.36
CA GLN A 401 16.29 15.58 -5.34
C GLN A 401 17.20 14.46 -5.82
N SER A 402 16.93 13.22 -5.40
CA SER A 402 17.68 12.06 -5.88
C SER A 402 17.48 11.86 -7.39
N TRP A 403 18.44 11.26 -8.10
CA TRP A 403 18.32 11.03 -9.55
C TRP A 403 17.06 10.22 -9.90
N GLN A 404 16.65 9.27 -9.03
CA GLN A 404 15.43 8.50 -9.22
C GLN A 404 14.21 9.42 -9.22
N GLN A 405 14.12 10.33 -8.23
CA GLN A 405 13.03 11.29 -8.13
C GLN A 405 13.01 12.24 -9.33
N GLN A 406 14.18 12.74 -9.75
CA GLN A 406 14.29 13.58 -10.95
C GLN A 406 13.75 12.85 -12.20
N LEU A 407 14.13 11.60 -12.42
CA LEU A 407 13.61 10.78 -13.52
C LEU A 407 12.08 10.62 -13.43
N TYR A 408 11.53 10.30 -12.25
CA TYR A 408 10.08 10.18 -12.07
C TYR A 408 9.35 11.50 -12.34
N ILE A 409 9.89 12.64 -11.91
CA ILE A 409 9.32 13.98 -12.12
C ILE A 409 9.23 14.28 -13.61
N VAL A 410 10.36 14.18 -14.31
CA VAL A 410 10.41 14.45 -15.75
C VAL A 410 9.51 13.48 -16.51
N TRP A 411 9.55 12.19 -16.18
CA TRP A 411 8.67 11.20 -16.79
C TRP A 411 7.18 11.49 -16.55
N SER A 412 6.81 12.01 -15.38
CA SER A 412 5.42 12.38 -15.08
C SER A 412 4.98 13.62 -15.86
N LEU A 413 5.88 14.58 -16.07
CA LEU A 413 5.64 15.72 -16.98
C LEU A 413 5.51 15.25 -18.43
N CYS A 414 6.31 14.27 -18.88
CA CYS A 414 6.15 13.64 -20.20
C CYS A 414 4.76 13.00 -20.35
N ILE A 415 4.30 12.23 -19.35
CA ILE A 415 2.96 11.63 -19.38
C ILE A 415 1.88 12.70 -19.58
N LEU A 416 1.96 13.77 -18.79
CA LEU A 416 1.01 14.88 -18.80
C LEU A 416 1.16 15.80 -20.03
N ASN A 417 2.18 15.61 -20.85
CA ASN A 417 2.52 16.49 -21.98
C ASN A 417 2.81 17.93 -21.55
N GLN A 418 3.49 18.09 -20.41
CA GLN A 418 3.82 19.38 -19.76
C GLN A 418 5.33 19.48 -19.47
N VAL A 419 6.15 18.75 -20.22
CA VAL A 419 7.60 18.75 -20.05
C VAL A 419 8.24 19.88 -20.87
N THR A 420 9.28 20.52 -20.32
CA THR A 420 10.05 21.55 -21.01
C THR A 420 11.42 21.01 -21.45
N THR A 421 11.97 21.60 -22.51
CA THR A 421 13.27 21.20 -23.10
C THR A 421 14.42 21.08 -22.10
N PRO A 422 14.62 21.99 -21.11
CA PRO A 422 15.73 21.88 -20.16
C PRO A 422 15.68 20.60 -19.32
N TYR A 423 14.49 20.12 -18.97
CA TYR A 423 14.36 18.88 -18.21
C TYR A 423 14.73 17.65 -19.04
N LEU A 424 14.30 17.62 -20.31
CA LEU A 424 14.66 16.54 -21.23
C LEU A 424 16.17 16.48 -21.44
N GLN A 425 16.80 17.62 -21.72
CA GLN A 425 18.25 17.73 -21.91
C GLN A 425 18.99 17.15 -20.70
N LYS A 426 18.65 17.59 -19.50
CA LYS A 426 19.28 17.14 -18.26
C LYS A 426 19.22 15.61 -18.05
N ILE A 427 18.06 15.00 -18.31
CA ILE A 427 17.88 13.55 -18.10
C ILE A 427 18.60 12.73 -19.19
N LEU A 428 18.69 13.28 -20.41
CA LEU A 428 19.30 12.64 -21.58
C LEU A 428 20.81 12.91 -21.71
N GLU A 429 21.41 13.65 -20.80
CA GLU A 429 22.86 13.84 -20.72
C GLU A 429 23.57 12.62 -20.10
N LEU A 430 24.78 12.32 -20.63
CA LEU A 430 25.59 11.16 -20.23
C LEU A 430 25.81 11.00 -18.72
N PRO A 431 26.15 12.06 -17.95
CA PRO A 431 26.35 11.92 -16.51
C PRO A 431 25.09 11.47 -15.76
N PHE A 432 23.90 11.80 -16.28
CA PHE A 432 22.64 11.44 -15.64
C PHE A 432 22.27 9.99 -15.95
N TYR A 433 22.15 9.63 -17.22
CA TYR A 433 21.65 8.29 -17.57
C TYR A 433 22.65 7.17 -17.28
N ARG A 434 23.95 7.46 -17.13
CA ARG A 434 24.95 6.46 -16.69
C ARG A 434 24.56 5.83 -15.35
N GLN A 435 24.04 6.63 -14.41
CA GLN A 435 23.58 6.15 -13.10
C GLN A 435 22.40 5.16 -13.22
N ILE A 436 21.59 5.27 -14.28
CA ILE A 436 20.48 4.36 -14.57
C ILE A 436 21.01 3.04 -15.15
N LEU A 437 22.02 3.12 -16.02
CA LEU A 437 22.63 1.94 -16.63
C LEU A 437 23.38 1.08 -15.61
N GLU A 438 23.99 1.72 -14.61
CA GLU A 438 24.74 1.08 -13.51
C GLU A 438 23.85 0.61 -12.34
N ASP A 439 22.55 0.94 -12.34
CA ASP A 439 21.62 0.50 -11.29
C ASP A 439 21.28 -0.99 -11.45
N ASP A 440 21.63 -1.81 -10.46
CA ASP A 440 21.31 -3.24 -10.37
C ASP A 440 20.12 -3.52 -9.42
N SER A 441 19.37 -2.48 -9.04
CA SER A 441 18.21 -2.67 -8.17
C SER A 441 17.11 -3.47 -8.87
N VAL A 442 16.20 -4.05 -8.09
CA VAL A 442 14.98 -4.72 -8.62
C VAL A 442 14.14 -3.77 -9.50
N LYS A 443 14.33 -2.45 -9.38
CA LYS A 443 13.61 -1.43 -10.15
C LYS A 443 14.36 -0.98 -11.42
N SER A 444 15.56 -1.49 -11.68
CA SER A 444 16.42 -1.11 -12.80
C SER A 444 15.67 -1.08 -14.14
N THR A 445 14.98 -2.17 -14.50
CA THR A 445 14.16 -2.24 -15.73
C THR A 445 13.07 -1.15 -15.78
N SER A 446 12.49 -0.78 -14.63
CA SER A 446 11.49 0.29 -14.54
C SER A 446 12.10 1.67 -14.78
N TYR A 447 13.35 1.89 -14.41
CA TYR A 447 14.07 3.14 -14.70
C TYR A 447 14.47 3.21 -16.17
N CYS A 448 15.02 2.13 -16.73
CA CYS A 448 15.35 2.00 -18.14
C CYS A 448 14.16 2.34 -19.04
N LEU A 449 12.98 1.75 -18.77
CA LEU A 449 11.77 2.04 -19.54
C LEU A 449 11.34 3.52 -19.45
N LYS A 450 11.47 4.15 -18.27
CA LYS A 450 11.13 5.58 -18.14
C LYS A 450 12.10 6.46 -18.93
N LEU A 451 13.39 6.14 -18.89
CA LEU A 451 14.40 6.83 -19.67
C LEU A 451 14.11 6.72 -21.18
N LEU A 452 13.72 5.54 -21.66
CA LEU A 452 13.29 5.35 -23.05
C LEU A 452 12.07 6.21 -23.38
N HIS A 453 11.04 6.25 -22.53
CA HIS A 453 9.88 7.10 -22.77
C HIS A 453 10.22 8.60 -22.79
N VAL A 454 11.17 9.05 -21.94
CA VAL A 454 11.66 10.43 -21.93
C VAL A 454 12.39 10.73 -23.24
N ASN A 455 13.25 9.83 -23.71
CA ASN A 455 13.93 9.95 -25.01
C ASN A 455 12.92 10.02 -26.16
N THR A 456 11.89 9.17 -26.16
CA THR A 456 10.81 9.20 -27.16
C THR A 456 10.04 10.52 -27.13
N THR A 457 9.79 11.08 -25.94
CA THR A 457 9.13 12.39 -25.80
C THR A 457 9.97 13.50 -26.44
N ALA A 458 11.28 13.49 -26.21
CA ALA A 458 12.20 14.44 -26.81
C ALA A 458 12.28 14.31 -28.34
N GLN A 459 12.28 13.08 -28.84
CA GLN A 459 12.37 12.79 -30.28
C GLN A 459 11.08 13.12 -31.05
N MET A 460 9.91 12.86 -30.46
CA MET A 460 8.64 12.82 -31.21
C MET A 460 7.59 13.82 -30.75
N GLU A 461 7.58 14.18 -29.47
CA GLU A 461 6.51 15.00 -28.87
C GLU A 461 6.96 16.44 -28.60
N THR A 462 8.24 16.75 -28.81
CA THR A 462 8.83 18.07 -28.55
C THR A 462 9.31 18.72 -29.86
N PRO A 463 8.49 19.56 -30.51
CA PRO A 463 8.87 20.22 -31.76
C PRO A 463 10.16 21.03 -31.61
N GLY A 464 11.11 20.84 -32.52
CA GLY A 464 12.36 21.62 -32.56
C GLY A 464 13.36 21.31 -31.45
N TYR A 465 13.24 20.17 -30.76
CA TYR A 465 14.23 19.74 -29.77
C TYR A 465 15.63 19.60 -30.38
N GLN A 466 16.62 20.32 -29.84
CA GLN A 466 18.03 20.31 -30.27
C GLN A 466 18.98 19.72 -29.21
N GLY A 467 18.44 19.13 -28.15
CA GLY A 467 19.23 18.54 -27.07
C GLY A 467 19.78 17.16 -27.39
N PRO A 468 20.53 16.54 -26.45
CA PRO A 468 21.03 15.19 -26.62
C PRO A 468 19.88 14.17 -26.67
N LEU A 469 20.10 13.10 -27.43
CA LEU A 469 19.28 11.89 -27.48
C LEU A 469 20.15 10.70 -27.09
N LEU A 470 19.50 9.59 -26.71
CA LEU A 470 20.23 8.37 -26.35
C LEU A 470 20.96 7.77 -27.57
N PRO A 471 22.25 7.43 -27.43
CA PRO A 471 23.01 6.72 -28.46
C PRO A 471 22.43 5.34 -28.80
N LYS A 472 22.68 4.85 -30.02
CA LYS A 472 22.14 3.56 -30.51
C LYS A 472 22.59 2.36 -29.68
N ASP A 473 23.85 2.35 -29.24
CA ASP A 473 24.44 1.35 -28.36
C ASP A 473 23.74 1.31 -26.99
N VAL A 474 23.43 2.49 -26.43
CA VAL A 474 22.66 2.59 -25.18
C VAL A 474 21.24 2.05 -25.38
N LEU A 475 20.57 2.41 -26.48
CA LEU A 475 19.23 1.89 -26.79
C LEU A 475 19.20 0.35 -26.87
N LEU A 476 20.20 -0.28 -27.50
CA LEU A 476 20.35 -1.74 -27.54
C LEU A 476 20.44 -2.33 -26.13
N SER A 477 21.35 -1.80 -25.30
CA SER A 477 21.55 -2.29 -23.93
C SER A 477 20.30 -2.17 -23.05
N LEU A 478 19.54 -1.07 -23.22
CA LEU A 478 18.29 -0.84 -22.48
C LEU A 478 17.18 -1.79 -22.93
N GLN A 479 17.11 -2.09 -24.23
CA GLN A 479 16.19 -3.08 -24.76
C GLN A 479 16.50 -4.48 -24.22
N GLU A 480 17.75 -4.92 -24.27
CA GLU A 480 18.18 -6.22 -23.74
C GLU A 480 17.84 -6.36 -22.24
N LYS A 481 18.10 -5.33 -21.43
CA LYS A 481 17.70 -5.31 -20.00
C LYS A 481 16.18 -5.38 -19.77
N SER A 482 15.38 -5.08 -20.80
CA SER A 482 13.91 -5.14 -20.74
C SER A 482 13.33 -6.43 -21.36
N GLN A 483 14.15 -7.21 -22.07
CA GLN A 483 13.78 -8.51 -22.62
C GLN A 483 13.72 -9.55 -21.49
N GLY A 484 12.63 -10.31 -21.44
CA GLY A 484 12.37 -11.28 -20.36
C GLY A 484 11.04 -11.08 -19.62
N ARG A 485 10.20 -10.13 -20.05
CA ARG A 485 8.80 -10.07 -19.59
C ARG A 485 8.07 -11.34 -20.01
N ARG A 486 7.47 -12.02 -19.03
CA ARG A 486 6.53 -13.12 -19.29
C ARG A 486 5.26 -12.53 -19.90
N SER A 487 4.86 -13.04 -21.06
CA SER A 487 3.58 -12.70 -21.68
C SER A 487 2.43 -13.14 -20.77
N SER A 488 1.41 -12.31 -20.63
CA SER A 488 0.19 -12.69 -19.91
C SER A 488 -0.65 -13.67 -20.74
N ASN A 489 -1.56 -14.41 -20.08
CA ASN A 489 -2.49 -15.29 -20.78
C ASN A 489 -3.34 -14.54 -21.83
N PHE A 490 -3.62 -13.26 -21.60
CA PHE A 490 -4.31 -12.42 -22.56
C PHE A 490 -3.45 -12.19 -23.81
N GLN A 491 -2.17 -11.82 -23.62
CA GLN A 491 -1.24 -11.62 -24.74
C GLN A 491 -0.99 -12.91 -25.54
N ILE A 492 -0.89 -14.06 -24.86
CA ILE A 492 -0.76 -15.36 -25.52
C ILE A 492 -1.99 -15.65 -26.38
N GLY A 493 -3.19 -15.53 -25.80
CA GLY A 493 -4.43 -15.75 -26.55
C GLY A 493 -4.62 -14.77 -27.71
N LEU A 494 -4.21 -13.51 -27.55
CA LEU A 494 -4.22 -12.52 -28.63
C LEU A 494 -3.23 -12.91 -29.74
N SER A 495 -2.01 -13.32 -29.37
CA SER A 495 -0.98 -13.78 -30.30
C SER A 495 -1.45 -14.97 -31.13
N ASP A 496 -2.13 -15.94 -30.52
CA ASP A 496 -2.64 -17.11 -31.23
C ASP A 496 -3.72 -16.74 -32.24
N VAL A 497 -4.65 -15.85 -31.87
CA VAL A 497 -5.65 -15.33 -32.80
C VAL A 497 -5.00 -14.55 -33.94
N LEU A 498 -3.95 -13.76 -33.67
CA LEU A 498 -3.22 -13.04 -34.71
C LEU A 498 -2.53 -13.97 -35.71
N LYS A 499 -1.92 -15.08 -35.26
CA LYS A 499 -1.36 -16.11 -36.14
C LYS A 499 -2.42 -16.76 -37.02
N GLU A 500 -3.65 -16.89 -36.52
CA GLU A 500 -4.74 -17.43 -37.31
C GLU A 500 -5.35 -16.42 -38.30
N ILE A 501 -5.32 -15.12 -37.99
CA ILE A 501 -5.73 -14.07 -38.94
C ILE A 501 -4.67 -13.89 -40.03
N TYR A 502 -3.39 -13.98 -39.65
CA TYR A 502 -2.23 -13.79 -40.53
C TYR A 502 -1.32 -15.03 -40.48
N PRO A 503 -1.65 -16.11 -41.22
CA PRO A 503 -0.90 -17.37 -41.16
C PRO A 503 0.54 -17.27 -41.67
N ASN A 504 0.84 -16.30 -42.54
CA ASN A 504 2.20 -16.05 -43.00
C ASN A 504 2.97 -15.23 -41.96
N PRO A 505 4.05 -15.75 -41.34
CA PRO A 505 4.83 -15.02 -40.34
C PRO A 505 5.46 -13.72 -40.86
N GLU A 506 5.64 -13.58 -42.18
CA GLU A 506 6.16 -12.34 -42.77
C GLU A 506 5.13 -11.21 -42.73
N THR A 507 3.84 -11.53 -42.66
CA THR A 507 2.74 -10.55 -42.70
C THR A 507 2.36 -9.97 -41.34
N CYS A 508 2.80 -10.62 -40.25
CA CYS A 508 2.50 -10.19 -38.89
C CYS A 508 3.67 -10.49 -37.96
N ASN A 509 4.31 -9.45 -37.44
CA ASN A 509 5.29 -9.59 -36.38
C ASN A 509 4.58 -9.60 -35.02
N ILE A 510 4.89 -10.58 -34.17
CA ILE A 510 4.26 -10.75 -32.85
C ILE A 510 5.27 -10.42 -31.76
N ASN A 511 4.81 -9.84 -30.64
CA ASN A 511 5.63 -9.50 -29.48
C ASN A 511 6.83 -8.59 -29.84
N VAL A 512 6.58 -7.50 -30.55
CA VAL A 512 7.59 -6.57 -31.04
C VAL A 512 8.01 -5.59 -29.93
N SER A 513 9.30 -5.51 -29.63
CA SER A 513 9.85 -4.53 -28.69
C SER A 513 10.44 -3.34 -29.45
N THR A 514 9.89 -2.16 -29.24
CA THR A 514 10.29 -0.94 -29.95
C THR A 514 11.47 -0.25 -29.27
N ILE A 515 12.21 0.57 -30.02
CA ILE A 515 13.28 1.43 -29.47
C ILE A 515 12.74 2.55 -28.56
N TYR A 516 11.41 2.72 -28.54
CA TYR A 516 10.71 3.75 -27.76
C TYR A 516 10.35 3.30 -26.34
N GLY A 517 10.69 2.06 -25.96
CA GLY A 517 10.35 1.47 -24.67
C GLY A 517 8.94 0.85 -24.60
N TRP A 518 8.23 0.78 -25.72
CA TRP A 518 6.91 0.16 -25.83
C TRP A 518 6.97 -1.22 -26.46
N HIS A 519 6.01 -2.06 -26.06
CA HIS A 519 5.86 -3.41 -26.57
C HIS A 519 4.55 -3.51 -27.35
N LEU A 520 4.60 -4.11 -28.53
CA LEU A 520 3.44 -4.36 -29.38
C LEU A 520 3.12 -5.85 -29.36
N ASP A 521 1.86 -6.21 -29.15
CA ASP A 521 1.44 -7.61 -29.21
C ASP A 521 1.41 -8.11 -30.66
N GLY A 522 1.07 -7.23 -31.60
CA GLY A 522 1.15 -7.48 -33.03
C GLY A 522 1.49 -6.23 -33.83
N GLU A 523 2.19 -6.43 -34.94
CA GLU A 523 2.48 -5.42 -35.94
C GLU A 523 2.11 -5.97 -37.33
N VAL A 524 1.28 -5.23 -38.05
CA VAL A 524 0.84 -5.56 -39.41
C VAL A 524 0.85 -4.33 -40.30
N ILE A 525 1.06 -4.52 -41.60
CA ILE A 525 0.93 -3.46 -42.60
C ILE A 525 -0.21 -3.85 -43.54
N LEU A 526 -1.22 -2.99 -43.68
CA LEU A 526 -2.41 -3.27 -44.46
C LEU A 526 -2.68 -2.15 -45.48
N ASP A 527 -3.23 -2.49 -46.65
CA ASP A 527 -3.78 -1.51 -47.61
C ASP A 527 -5.20 -1.04 -47.21
N SER A 528 -5.81 -0.21 -48.07
CA SER A 528 -7.19 0.26 -47.96
C SER A 528 -8.24 -0.86 -47.87
N GLU A 529 -7.94 -2.00 -48.47
CA GLU A 529 -8.78 -3.20 -48.55
C GLU A 529 -8.50 -4.21 -47.42
N LEU A 530 -7.58 -3.89 -46.50
CA LEU A 530 -7.10 -4.75 -45.41
C LEU A 530 -6.29 -5.97 -45.84
N ASN A 531 -5.71 -5.96 -47.04
CA ASN A 531 -4.77 -6.98 -47.46
C ASN A 531 -3.40 -6.75 -46.79
N PRO A 532 -2.78 -7.79 -46.22
CA PRO A 532 -1.52 -7.66 -45.53
C PRO A 532 -0.32 -7.68 -46.47
N PHE A 533 0.69 -6.88 -46.15
CA PHE A 533 2.01 -6.94 -46.78
C PHE A 533 3.05 -7.61 -45.88
N SER A 534 4.17 -8.04 -46.46
CA SER A 534 5.34 -8.49 -45.70
C SER A 534 5.92 -7.32 -44.90
N VAL A 535 5.87 -7.41 -43.57
CA VAL A 535 6.32 -6.34 -42.65
C VAL A 535 7.83 -6.10 -42.79
N ASN A 536 8.59 -7.14 -43.14
CA ASN A 536 10.05 -7.10 -43.24
C ASN A 536 10.57 -6.41 -44.50
N ASP A 537 9.72 -6.12 -45.49
CA ASP A 537 10.12 -5.48 -46.75
C ASP A 537 10.24 -3.96 -46.59
N PHE A 538 9.52 -3.39 -45.62
CA PHE A 538 9.35 -1.94 -45.45
C PHE A 538 10.14 -1.37 -44.27
N VAL A 539 10.53 -0.10 -44.39
CA VAL A 539 11.27 0.63 -43.35
C VAL A 539 10.49 0.66 -42.03
N ALA A 540 11.14 0.18 -40.97
CA ALA A 540 10.62 0.09 -39.61
C ALA A 540 11.45 0.97 -38.66
N PRO A 541 11.12 2.26 -38.51
CA PRO A 541 11.92 3.22 -37.72
C PRO A 541 11.91 2.91 -36.22
N HIS A 542 10.95 2.12 -35.74
CA HIS A 542 10.84 1.63 -34.37
C HIS A 542 11.81 0.49 -34.04
N ASN A 543 12.54 -0.02 -35.03
CA ASN A 543 13.59 -1.02 -34.87
C ASN A 543 14.97 -0.38 -35.08
N LEU A 544 15.95 -0.74 -34.24
CA LEU A 544 17.33 -0.23 -34.37
C LEU A 544 17.97 -0.64 -35.70
N GLN A 545 17.62 -1.82 -36.20
CA GLN A 545 18.04 -2.34 -37.49
C GLN A 545 16.77 -2.72 -38.28
N SER A 546 16.30 -1.82 -39.12
CA SER A 546 15.22 -2.12 -40.06
C SER A 546 15.69 -3.16 -41.07
N LYS A 547 15.01 -4.30 -41.15
CA LYS A 547 15.26 -5.31 -42.20
C LYS A 547 14.84 -4.81 -43.58
N GLY A 548 13.75 -4.06 -43.62
CA GLY A 548 13.18 -3.51 -44.84
C GLY A 548 13.81 -2.19 -45.24
N THR A 549 13.86 -1.96 -46.55
CA THR A 549 14.43 -0.77 -47.17
C THR A 549 13.40 0.03 -47.97
N GLN A 550 12.21 -0.53 -48.22
CA GLN A 550 11.18 0.10 -49.03
C GLN A 550 10.32 1.07 -48.21
N PRO A 551 9.90 2.23 -48.75
CA PRO A 551 8.89 3.05 -48.12
C PRO A 551 7.54 2.34 -48.12
N LEU A 552 6.65 2.70 -47.19
CA LEU A 552 5.30 2.14 -47.16
C LEU A 552 4.58 2.41 -48.50
N PRO A 553 3.86 1.41 -49.07
CA PRO A 553 3.09 1.60 -50.29
C PRO A 553 2.02 2.69 -50.12
N GLU A 554 1.66 3.35 -51.21
CA GLU A 554 0.60 4.36 -51.19
C GLU A 554 -0.72 3.73 -50.71
N GLY A 555 -1.41 4.41 -49.78
CA GLY A 555 -2.63 3.88 -49.15
C GLY A 555 -2.39 2.84 -48.04
N ALA A 556 -1.19 2.26 -47.92
CA ALA A 556 -0.88 1.32 -46.85
C ALA A 556 -0.61 2.01 -45.52
N ARG A 557 -0.95 1.33 -44.42
CA ARG A 557 -0.77 1.80 -43.05
C ARG A 557 -0.17 0.72 -42.16
N ARG A 558 0.67 1.14 -41.22
CA ARG A 558 1.29 0.26 -40.21
C ARG A 558 0.46 0.30 -38.93
N PHE A 559 -0.01 -0.85 -38.48
CA PHE A 559 -0.84 -0.98 -37.29
C PHE A 559 -0.04 -1.55 -36.13
N ALA A 560 -0.25 -0.97 -34.95
CA ALA A 560 0.23 -1.47 -33.67
C ALA A 560 -0.96 -2.06 -32.90
N ILE A 561 -0.97 -3.38 -32.73
CA ILE A 561 -2.02 -4.09 -31.99
C ILE A 561 -1.57 -4.24 -30.54
N LEU A 562 -2.39 -3.74 -29.62
CA LEU A 562 -2.09 -3.67 -28.19
C LEU A 562 -3.19 -4.31 -27.35
N SER A 563 -2.79 -5.16 -26.42
CA SER A 563 -3.61 -5.71 -25.36
C SER A 563 -3.83 -4.65 -24.27
N GLY A 564 -5.08 -4.22 -24.12
CA GLY A 564 -5.52 -3.41 -23.00
C GLY A 564 -5.79 -4.30 -21.79
N GLU A 565 -4.79 -4.60 -20.98
CA GLU A 565 -4.98 -5.39 -19.76
C GLU A 565 -5.76 -4.63 -18.67
N PHE A 566 -6.36 -5.35 -17.73
CA PHE A 566 -7.02 -4.75 -16.54
C PHE A 566 -6.09 -3.77 -15.80
N SER A 567 -4.79 -4.06 -15.77
CA SER A 567 -3.81 -3.22 -15.10
C SER A 567 -3.60 -1.86 -15.80
N HIS A 568 -4.02 -1.70 -17.06
CA HIS A 568 -3.83 -0.49 -17.85
C HIS A 568 -4.93 0.55 -17.60
N PHE A 569 -6.09 0.11 -17.13
CA PHE A 569 -7.28 0.95 -16.95
C PHE A 569 -7.44 1.48 -15.53
N MET A 570 -8.18 2.57 -15.44
CA MET A 570 -8.69 3.14 -14.21
C MET A 570 -9.68 2.20 -13.53
N PHE A 571 -9.75 2.24 -12.20
CA PHE A 571 -10.63 1.34 -11.44
C PHE A 571 -12.10 1.56 -11.83
N ARG A 572 -12.74 0.49 -12.32
CA ARG A 572 -14.12 0.49 -12.87
C ARG A 572 -14.37 1.49 -14.01
N GLY A 573 -13.31 2.02 -14.61
CA GLY A 573 -13.38 2.88 -15.78
C GLY A 573 -13.01 2.14 -17.06
N LYS A 574 -13.31 2.76 -18.20
CA LYS A 574 -12.80 2.36 -19.52
C LYS A 574 -11.61 3.22 -19.98
N GLU A 575 -11.21 4.17 -19.16
CA GLU A 575 -10.12 5.09 -19.43
C GLU A 575 -8.77 4.48 -19.01
N PHE A 576 -7.74 4.75 -19.80
CA PHE A 576 -6.38 4.34 -19.50
C PHE A 576 -5.75 5.21 -18.40
N THR A 577 -4.90 4.59 -17.59
CA THR A 577 -3.95 5.33 -16.75
C THR A 577 -2.95 6.10 -17.62
N GLY A 578 -2.37 7.18 -17.10
CA GLY A 578 -1.64 8.14 -17.95
C GLY A 578 -0.43 7.56 -18.67
N ARG A 579 0.23 6.52 -18.11
CA ARG A 579 1.29 5.80 -18.82
C ARG A 579 0.81 5.22 -20.16
N PHE A 580 -0.37 4.62 -20.21
CA PHE A 580 -0.89 4.00 -21.44
C PHE A 580 -1.53 5.03 -22.38
N VAL A 581 -1.99 6.16 -21.86
CA VAL A 581 -2.34 7.32 -22.68
C VAL A 581 -1.10 7.86 -23.40
N MET A 582 0.04 7.97 -22.71
CA MET A 582 1.32 8.33 -23.32
C MET A 582 1.81 7.26 -24.32
N ASN A 583 1.66 5.96 -24.02
CA ASN A 583 1.97 4.89 -24.98
C ASN A 583 1.24 5.11 -26.31
N ARG A 584 -0.08 5.30 -26.26
CA ARG A 584 -0.89 5.58 -27.44
C ARG A 584 -0.43 6.83 -28.19
N ARG A 585 -0.08 7.91 -27.48
CA ARG A 585 0.38 9.17 -28.08
C ARG A 585 1.72 8.99 -28.80
N GLN A 586 2.68 8.33 -28.15
CA GLN A 586 4.01 8.09 -28.70
C GLN A 586 4.00 7.11 -29.88
N LEU A 587 3.19 6.05 -29.84
CA LEU A 587 3.05 5.14 -30.98
C LEU A 587 2.39 5.82 -32.19
N ARG A 588 1.39 6.68 -31.96
CA ARG A 588 0.80 7.50 -33.03
C ARG A 588 1.83 8.47 -33.62
N ALA A 589 2.63 9.12 -32.78
CA ALA A 589 3.72 10.00 -33.23
C ALA A 589 4.82 9.24 -34.02
N ALA A 590 5.03 7.95 -33.70
CA ALA A 590 5.92 7.06 -34.45
C ALA A 590 5.33 6.57 -35.79
N GLY A 591 4.12 6.98 -36.16
CA GLY A 591 3.48 6.64 -37.43
C GLY A 591 2.61 5.38 -37.42
N PHE A 592 2.28 4.84 -36.23
CA PHE A 592 1.37 3.70 -36.12
C PHE A 592 -0.10 4.12 -36.03
N LEU A 593 -0.96 3.33 -36.66
CA LEU A 593 -2.37 3.23 -36.27
C LEU A 593 -2.51 2.26 -35.11
N VAL A 594 -2.87 2.80 -33.95
CA VAL A 594 -2.97 2.01 -32.71
C VAL A 594 -4.33 1.32 -32.63
N VAL A 595 -4.31 0.00 -32.52
CA VAL A 595 -5.48 -0.88 -32.36
C VAL A 595 -5.46 -1.40 -30.93
N GLU A 596 -6.34 -0.88 -30.08
CA GLU A 596 -6.42 -1.26 -28.67
C GLU A 596 -7.48 -2.37 -28.50
N VAL A 597 -7.11 -3.48 -27.89
CA VAL A 597 -7.99 -4.63 -27.59
C VAL A 597 -8.27 -4.64 -26.09
N PRO A 598 -9.40 -4.10 -25.60
CA PRO A 598 -9.65 -4.00 -24.16
C PRO A 598 -9.99 -5.37 -23.56
N TYR A 599 -9.45 -5.66 -22.37
CA TYR A 599 -9.68 -6.95 -21.70
C TYR A 599 -11.15 -7.27 -21.46
N TYR A 600 -11.99 -6.26 -21.18
CA TYR A 600 -13.39 -6.45 -20.85
C TYR A 600 -14.22 -6.85 -22.07
N GLU A 601 -13.90 -6.34 -23.26
CA GLU A 601 -14.52 -6.78 -24.51
C GLU A 601 -13.97 -8.14 -24.92
N TRP A 602 -12.65 -8.34 -24.83
CA TRP A 602 -12.01 -9.61 -25.21
C TRP A 602 -12.52 -10.81 -24.41
N GLN A 603 -12.72 -10.66 -23.10
CA GLN A 603 -13.19 -11.73 -22.22
C GLN A 603 -14.64 -12.15 -22.49
N GLU A 604 -15.45 -11.28 -23.10
CA GLU A 604 -16.84 -11.59 -23.45
C GLU A 604 -16.94 -12.45 -24.74
N LEU A 605 -15.87 -12.52 -25.54
CA LEU A 605 -15.82 -13.25 -26.80
C LEU A 605 -15.62 -14.76 -26.56
N LYS A 606 -16.70 -15.53 -26.74
CA LYS A 606 -16.75 -16.97 -26.42
C LYS A 606 -16.12 -17.89 -27.47
N SER A 607 -15.92 -17.43 -28.70
CA SER A 607 -15.38 -18.24 -29.79
C SER A 607 -14.27 -17.53 -30.54
N ASP A 608 -13.36 -18.30 -31.14
CA ASP A 608 -12.23 -17.75 -31.88
C ASP A 608 -12.67 -17.02 -33.14
N TYR A 609 -13.78 -17.44 -33.76
CA TYR A 609 -14.41 -16.68 -34.85
C TYR A 609 -14.78 -15.25 -34.43
N LEU A 610 -15.41 -15.08 -33.26
CA LEU A 610 -15.78 -13.76 -32.74
C LEU A 610 -14.55 -12.92 -32.40
N LYS A 611 -13.51 -13.53 -31.83
CA LYS A 611 -12.23 -12.85 -31.57
C LYS A 611 -11.57 -12.35 -32.86
N LYS A 612 -11.58 -13.17 -33.92
CA LYS A 612 -11.06 -12.77 -35.23
C LYS A 612 -11.84 -11.62 -35.84
N SER A 613 -13.17 -11.69 -35.82
CA SER A 613 -14.03 -10.60 -36.30
C SER A 613 -13.76 -9.33 -35.53
N PHE A 614 -13.70 -9.42 -34.20
CA PHE A 614 -13.44 -8.29 -33.32
C PHE A 614 -12.12 -7.56 -33.66
N ILE A 615 -11.01 -8.29 -33.85
CA ILE A 615 -9.73 -7.66 -34.23
C ILE A 615 -9.86 -6.95 -35.59
N LYS A 616 -10.49 -7.59 -36.58
CA LYS A 616 -10.70 -6.98 -37.90
C LYS A 616 -11.56 -5.72 -37.81
N ASP A 617 -12.57 -5.72 -36.96
CA ASP A 617 -13.45 -4.57 -36.75
C ASP A 617 -12.72 -3.43 -36.02
N GLN A 618 -11.85 -3.74 -35.05
CA GLN A 618 -11.01 -2.73 -34.39
C GLN A 618 -9.98 -2.12 -35.36
N ILE A 619 -9.41 -2.91 -36.26
CA ILE A 619 -8.52 -2.41 -37.33
C ILE A 619 -9.28 -1.46 -38.26
N LYS A 620 -10.47 -1.85 -38.73
CA LYS A 620 -11.33 -0.98 -39.56
C LYS A 620 -11.68 0.32 -38.86
N LYS A 621 -12.00 0.24 -37.57
CA LYS A 621 -12.28 1.41 -36.74
C LYS A 621 -11.07 2.35 -36.67
N ALA A 622 -9.88 1.80 -36.43
CA ALA A 622 -8.64 2.60 -36.39
C ALA A 622 -8.36 3.30 -37.74
N MET A 623 -8.62 2.63 -38.87
CA MET A 623 -8.53 3.26 -40.20
C MET A 623 -9.56 4.38 -40.40
N ALA A 624 -10.82 4.13 -40.03
CA ALA A 624 -11.87 5.13 -40.17
C ALA A 624 -11.59 6.37 -39.31
N GLU A 625 -11.06 6.20 -38.10
CA GLU A 625 -10.63 7.31 -37.23
C GLU A 625 -9.46 8.11 -37.81
N GLU A 626 -8.57 7.49 -38.59
CA GLU A 626 -7.51 8.20 -39.31
C GLU A 626 -8.08 9.01 -40.46
N LEU A 627 -8.94 8.42 -41.30
CA LEU A 627 -9.57 9.11 -42.44
C LEU A 627 -10.44 10.30 -42.03
N ALA A 628 -10.91 10.31 -40.78
CA ALA A 628 -11.71 11.40 -40.22
C ALA A 628 -10.88 12.55 -39.61
N ARG A 629 -9.56 12.39 -39.44
CA ARG A 629 -8.65 13.45 -38.96
C ARG A 629 -8.04 14.19 -40.14
#